data_AF-A0A8T5M996-F1
#
_entry.id   AF-A0A8T5M996-F1
#
_cell.length_a   1.000
_cell.length_b   1.000
_cell.length_c   1.000
_cell.angle_alpha   90.00
_cell.angle_beta   90.00
_cell.angle_gamma   90.00
#
_symmetry.space_group_name_H-M   'P 1'
#
loop_
_entity.id
_entity.type
_entity.pdbx_description
1 polymer ?
#
loop_
_entity_poly.entity_id
_entity_poly.type
_entity_poly.pdbx_seq_one_letter_code
_entity_poly.pdbx_strand_id
1 'polypeptide(L)'
;MSLFQKDLQNAYWRRKLQSWKAIKDISKIPELDMEFDGHYSIASTQKALEDIIEDAQIIVVAGAYFGDEAKGKVTDAISSLEKVKAVARVNSGANAGHTVYHNNTKLVFHVLPSAVTGDKACFVGPELVVDPVSLMDNEVQQLIDNNVSYDHLAVGNFYITTPYHRIMDLMKSVHNSSTGVGIAPTHASKMWKTTPRLDDLFNSESHQRKVFEKDLGHYLGFMAERNLNEEKILEQLMKLRLNEKTKRKVPNHLLQFVLARDKPTFLTRLYQDFVVNNKSFPRLTDVEHELTKILEAGHLVVLEGSQGYFLSNGVQQFHRYGTSPDTHASGILAASNLNTTKYKSTTINVNKFPASSRVGIGNIPGSYTDQDRFSSEGIDDFSQLEDACLDFNNIQKLYFESVVSNGILQPIIYSDSTGRYLICEAMAIASSRQFGEKGATTNKPRVTGLFDCVLESLVAKAQGPNLVISALDRGDNCDYVGLTVGYVVHLPEDQGLRSDEQGFYIFSNGRKYRSGDIIKPGDSIPGNKVLENCHSITKVMPGWKDTPISAEVYHGKEGDFLPQNVANLVQAVEHYTGFKARAIGNGVNSKDLIFLDLRNKSE
;
A
#
# COMPACT_ATOMS: atom_id res chain seq x y z
N MET A 1 -0.28 12.53 33.28
CA MET A 1 -1.49 12.63 32.44
C MET A 1 -1.31 11.65 31.30
N SER A 2 -2.24 10.73 31.09
CA SER A 2 -2.16 9.81 29.94
C SER A 2 -2.10 10.65 28.65
N LEU A 3 -1.48 10.12 27.60
CA LEU A 3 -1.43 10.73 26.25
C LEU A 3 -2.82 11.14 25.72
N PHE A 4 -3.90 10.65 26.35
CA PHE A 4 -5.28 10.73 25.91
C PHE A 4 -6.22 11.53 26.83
N GLN A 5 -5.70 12.24 27.83
CA GLN A 5 -6.49 13.21 28.59
C GLN A 5 -6.52 14.56 27.86
N LYS A 6 -7.50 14.78 26.97
CA LYS A 6 -7.67 16.06 26.27
C LYS A 6 -9.06 16.64 26.49
N ASP A 7 -9.08 17.87 27.02
CA ASP A 7 -10.30 18.64 27.23
C ASP A 7 -10.69 19.42 25.95
N LEU A 8 -11.91 19.97 25.90
CA LEU A 8 -12.48 20.75 24.79
C LEU A 8 -11.65 21.98 24.37
N GLN A 9 -10.59 22.33 25.11
CA GLN A 9 -9.61 23.34 24.73
C GLN A 9 -8.69 22.89 23.57
N ASN A 10 -8.66 21.59 23.23
CA ASN A 10 -7.89 21.05 22.12
C ASN A 10 -8.27 21.71 20.77
N ALA A 11 -7.30 22.32 20.10
CA ALA A 11 -7.49 22.99 18.81
C ALA A 11 -8.02 22.05 17.72
N TYR A 12 -7.60 20.77 17.73
CA TYR A 12 -8.09 19.74 16.80
C TYR A 12 -9.61 19.54 16.95
N TRP A 13 -10.09 19.44 18.19
CA TRP A 13 -11.51 19.20 18.48
C TRP A 13 -12.37 20.39 18.08
N ARG A 14 -11.91 21.60 18.41
CA ARG A 14 -12.58 22.85 17.99
C ARG A 14 -12.72 22.92 16.47
N ARG A 15 -11.65 22.58 15.73
CA ARG A 15 -11.67 22.57 14.26
C ARG A 15 -12.65 21.56 13.68
N LYS A 16 -12.69 20.33 14.19
CA LYS A 16 -13.64 19.29 13.74
C LYS A 16 -15.09 19.70 14.05
N LEU A 17 -15.35 20.23 15.24
CA LEU A 17 -16.68 20.71 15.64
C LEU A 17 -17.15 21.91 14.80
N GLN A 18 -16.27 22.88 14.54
CA GLN A 18 -16.57 24.03 13.70
C GLN A 18 -16.90 23.60 12.27
N SER A 19 -16.12 22.68 11.72
CA SER A 19 -16.36 22.17 10.37
C SER A 19 -17.69 21.42 10.29
N TRP A 20 -17.97 20.54 11.26
CA TRP A 20 -19.27 19.87 11.35
C TRP A 20 -20.43 20.86 11.43
N LYS A 21 -20.35 21.89 12.29
CA LYS A 21 -21.42 22.90 12.41
C LYS A 21 -21.68 23.64 11.10
N ALA A 22 -20.66 23.82 10.26
CA ALA A 22 -20.78 24.49 8.97
C ALA A 22 -21.38 23.59 7.87
N ILE A 23 -21.20 22.27 7.97
CA ILE A 23 -21.64 21.32 6.92
C ILE A 23 -22.79 20.40 7.34
N LYS A 24 -23.21 20.39 8.60
CA LYS A 24 -24.24 19.47 9.10
C LYS A 24 -25.60 19.62 8.40
N ASP A 25 -25.88 20.79 7.82
CA ASP A 25 -27.17 21.12 7.21
C ASP A 25 -27.09 21.11 5.65
N ILE A 26 -26.01 20.57 5.07
CA ILE A 26 -25.93 20.39 3.61
C ILE A 26 -27.02 19.43 3.12
N SER A 27 -27.46 19.63 1.89
CA SER A 27 -28.46 18.76 1.27
C SER A 27 -27.94 17.34 1.14
N LYS A 28 -28.79 16.37 1.50
CA LYS A 28 -28.55 14.94 1.31
C LYS A 28 -28.34 14.66 -0.19
N ILE A 29 -27.34 13.85 -0.52
CA ILE A 29 -27.09 13.41 -1.90
C ILE A 29 -27.89 12.14 -2.22
N PRO A 30 -28.39 11.96 -3.46
CA PRO A 30 -29.20 10.79 -3.85
C PRO A 30 -28.52 9.44 -3.60
N GLU A 31 -27.19 9.39 -3.69
CA GLU A 31 -26.39 8.18 -3.48
C GLU A 31 -26.64 7.55 -2.10
N LEU A 32 -26.98 8.35 -1.09
CA LEU A 32 -27.25 7.85 0.26
C LEU A 32 -28.55 7.04 0.34
N ASP A 33 -29.55 7.35 -0.51
CA ASP A 33 -30.87 6.71 -0.54
C ASP A 33 -30.91 5.44 -1.41
N MET A 34 -29.84 5.12 -2.13
CA MET A 34 -29.79 3.92 -2.97
C MET A 34 -29.84 2.65 -2.11
N GLU A 35 -30.70 1.69 -2.47
CA GLU A 35 -30.74 0.36 -1.87
C GLU A 35 -30.03 -0.64 -2.77
N PHE A 36 -29.50 -1.70 -2.16
CA PHE A 36 -28.73 -2.74 -2.83
C PHE A 36 -29.29 -4.10 -2.42
N ASP A 37 -29.45 -4.99 -3.40
CA ASP A 37 -29.92 -6.36 -3.25
C ASP A 37 -29.01 -7.26 -4.08
N GLY A 38 -27.77 -7.41 -3.60
CA GLY A 38 -26.72 -8.11 -4.30
C GLY A 38 -26.94 -9.63 -4.25
N HIS A 39 -26.66 -10.31 -5.36
CA HIS A 39 -26.61 -11.76 -5.43
C HIS A 39 -25.28 -12.19 -6.04
N TYR A 40 -24.44 -12.85 -5.25
CA TYR A 40 -23.14 -13.35 -5.67
C TYR A 40 -22.96 -14.77 -5.16
N SER A 41 -22.68 -15.70 -6.06
CA SER A 41 -22.33 -17.08 -5.71
C SER A 41 -20.81 -17.30 -5.75
N ILE A 42 -20.33 -18.19 -4.89
CA ILE A 42 -18.93 -18.62 -4.85
C ILE A 42 -18.60 -19.43 -6.11
N ALA A 43 -17.43 -19.19 -6.68
CA ALA A 43 -16.88 -19.91 -7.82
C ALA A 43 -15.48 -20.42 -7.52
N SER A 44 -15.04 -21.44 -8.25
CA SER A 44 -13.61 -21.77 -8.29
C SER A 44 -12.79 -20.62 -8.91
N THR A 45 -11.50 -20.54 -8.57
CA THR A 45 -10.56 -19.55 -9.14
C THR A 45 -10.57 -19.57 -10.66
N GLN A 46 -10.59 -20.78 -11.25
CA GLN A 46 -10.64 -20.98 -12.70
C GLN A 46 -11.90 -20.37 -13.31
N LYS A 47 -13.06 -20.58 -12.67
CA LYS A 47 -14.36 -20.10 -13.16
C LYS A 47 -14.53 -18.59 -13.01
N ALA A 48 -14.07 -18.01 -11.90
CA ALA A 48 -14.19 -16.56 -11.64
C ALA A 48 -13.29 -15.69 -12.52
N LEU A 49 -12.20 -16.29 -13.03
CA LEU A 49 -11.21 -15.63 -13.88
C LEU A 49 -11.21 -16.18 -15.32
N GLU A 50 -12.23 -16.95 -15.72
CA GLU A 50 -12.32 -17.64 -17.01
C GLU A 50 -12.14 -16.65 -18.18
N ASP A 51 -12.88 -15.54 -18.17
CA ASP A 51 -12.80 -14.47 -19.17
C ASP A 51 -11.40 -13.81 -19.22
N ILE A 52 -10.76 -13.63 -18.07
CA ILE A 52 -9.39 -13.10 -17.97
C ILE A 52 -8.38 -14.09 -18.55
N ILE A 53 -8.53 -15.38 -18.24
CA ILE A 53 -7.64 -16.47 -18.67
C ILE A 53 -7.75 -16.71 -20.19
N GLU A 54 -8.91 -16.43 -20.78
CA GLU A 54 -9.14 -16.56 -22.22
C GLU A 54 -8.68 -15.33 -23.01
N ASP A 55 -8.84 -14.11 -22.48
CA ASP A 55 -8.56 -12.88 -23.23
C ASP A 55 -7.16 -12.30 -23.01
N ALA A 56 -6.49 -12.56 -21.88
CA ALA A 56 -5.19 -11.97 -21.57
C ALA A 56 -4.08 -13.01 -21.37
N GLN A 57 -2.87 -12.68 -21.82
CA GLN A 57 -1.66 -13.48 -21.56
C GLN A 57 -0.86 -12.96 -20.36
N ILE A 58 -1.00 -11.68 -20.04
CA ILE A 58 -0.30 -11.02 -18.95
C ILE A 58 -1.32 -10.54 -17.92
N ILE A 59 -1.21 -11.01 -16.68
CA ILE A 59 -2.05 -10.54 -15.57
C ILE A 59 -1.21 -9.65 -14.67
N VAL A 60 -1.62 -8.39 -14.48
CA VAL A 60 -0.98 -7.46 -13.55
C VAL A 60 -1.76 -7.46 -12.25
N VAL A 61 -1.13 -7.79 -11.13
CA VAL A 61 -1.73 -7.63 -9.80
C VAL A 61 -1.25 -6.30 -9.24
N ALA A 62 -2.12 -5.28 -9.26
CA ALA A 62 -1.79 -3.91 -8.88
C ALA A 62 -2.52 -3.49 -7.60
N GLY A 63 -1.93 -2.57 -6.84
CA GLY A 63 -2.57 -2.02 -5.63
C GLY A 63 -3.47 -0.87 -6.04
N ALA A 64 -4.70 -0.85 -5.55
CA ALA A 64 -5.64 0.22 -5.86
C ALA A 64 -5.38 1.49 -5.04
N TYR A 65 -4.74 1.37 -3.87
CA TYR A 65 -4.73 2.43 -2.86
C TYR A 65 -3.32 2.87 -2.46
N PHE A 66 -2.93 2.72 -1.18
CA PHE A 66 -1.65 3.16 -0.62
C PHE A 66 -0.68 2.01 -0.26
N GLY A 67 -0.83 0.84 -0.87
CA GLY A 67 0.21 -0.18 -0.96
C GLY A 67 0.17 -1.33 0.05
N ASP A 68 -0.75 -1.33 1.01
CA ASP A 68 -0.90 -2.38 2.02
C ASP A 68 -2.18 -3.22 1.89
N GLU A 69 -2.57 -3.48 0.64
CA GLU A 69 -3.83 -4.14 0.27
C GLU A 69 -3.74 -5.67 0.18
N ALA A 70 -2.62 -6.28 0.56
CA ALA A 70 -2.36 -7.73 0.48
C ALA A 70 -2.26 -8.30 -0.96
N LYS A 71 -1.64 -7.56 -1.88
CA LYS A 71 -1.37 -8.00 -3.27
C LYS A 71 -0.73 -9.39 -3.37
N GLY A 72 0.28 -9.68 -2.55
CA GLY A 72 0.96 -10.97 -2.55
C GLY A 72 0.02 -12.16 -2.29
N LYS A 73 -1.01 -11.98 -1.45
CA LYS A 73 -2.05 -13.00 -1.23
C LYS A 73 -2.84 -13.31 -2.51
N VAL A 74 -3.18 -12.26 -3.26
CA VAL A 74 -3.91 -12.35 -4.53
C VAL A 74 -3.03 -12.97 -5.61
N THR A 75 -1.77 -12.55 -5.71
CA THR A 75 -0.78 -13.13 -6.63
C THR A 75 -0.57 -14.61 -6.36
N ASP A 76 -0.38 -15.02 -5.10
CA ASP A 76 -0.21 -16.42 -4.72
C ASP A 76 -1.43 -17.27 -5.12
N ALA A 77 -2.65 -16.78 -4.86
CA ALA A 77 -3.88 -17.47 -5.28
C ALA A 77 -4.00 -17.60 -6.81
N ILE A 78 -3.71 -16.53 -7.57
CA ILE A 78 -3.75 -16.55 -9.04
C ILE A 78 -2.66 -17.48 -9.60
N SER A 79 -1.51 -17.58 -8.93
CA SER A 79 -0.41 -18.44 -9.35
C SER A 79 -0.77 -19.93 -9.37
N SER A 80 -1.82 -20.33 -8.64
CA SER A 80 -2.34 -21.71 -8.65
C SER A 80 -3.03 -22.11 -9.97
N LEU A 81 -3.40 -21.15 -10.82
CA LEU A 81 -3.99 -21.42 -12.13
C LEU A 81 -3.03 -22.20 -13.02
N GLU A 82 -3.51 -23.26 -13.67
CA GLU A 82 -2.67 -24.17 -14.45
C GLU A 82 -1.92 -23.47 -15.59
N LYS A 83 -2.58 -22.51 -16.27
CA LYS A 83 -1.95 -21.75 -17.36
C LYS A 83 -0.89 -20.76 -16.86
N VAL A 84 -0.88 -20.38 -15.58
CA VAL A 84 0.16 -19.48 -15.03
C VAL A 84 1.43 -20.29 -14.80
N LYS A 85 2.51 -19.90 -15.49
CA LYS A 85 3.81 -20.56 -15.36
C LYS A 85 4.90 -19.69 -14.75
N ALA A 86 4.68 -18.38 -14.66
CA ALA A 86 5.62 -17.47 -14.01
C ALA A 86 4.95 -16.34 -13.24
N VAL A 87 5.64 -15.92 -12.17
CA VAL A 87 5.36 -14.69 -11.42
C VAL A 87 6.62 -13.84 -11.42
N ALA A 88 6.51 -12.58 -11.82
CA ALA A 88 7.63 -11.65 -11.87
C ALA A 88 7.32 -10.38 -11.10
N ARG A 89 8.28 -9.94 -10.28
CA ARG A 89 8.36 -8.54 -9.87
C ARG A 89 9.26 -7.83 -10.85
N VAL A 90 8.80 -6.74 -11.46
CA VAL A 90 9.54 -6.08 -12.56
C VAL A 90 9.92 -4.63 -12.28
N ASN A 91 9.37 -3.98 -11.25
CA ASN A 91 9.72 -2.61 -10.90
C ASN A 91 9.79 -2.39 -9.38
N SER A 92 10.18 -1.18 -8.98
CA SER A 92 10.32 -0.76 -7.58
C SER A 92 11.44 -1.50 -6.85
N GLY A 93 11.33 -1.72 -5.54
CA GLY A 93 12.36 -2.40 -4.74
C GLY A 93 11.78 -2.99 -3.45
N ALA A 94 12.59 -2.95 -2.39
CA ALA A 94 12.28 -3.53 -1.07
C ALA A 94 11.39 -2.64 -0.17
N ASN A 95 10.73 -1.63 -0.73
CA ASN A 95 9.87 -0.67 -0.01
C ASN A 95 8.42 -1.10 0.18
N ALA A 96 8.05 -2.25 -0.36
CA ALA A 96 6.89 -3.01 0.09
C ALA A 96 7.34 -4.41 0.49
N GLY A 97 6.52 -5.07 1.28
CA GLY A 97 6.70 -6.47 1.59
C GLY A 97 5.35 -7.17 1.67
N HIS A 98 5.41 -8.48 1.52
CA HIS A 98 4.26 -9.36 1.70
C HIS A 98 4.68 -10.53 2.59
N THR A 99 3.68 -11.10 3.27
CA THR A 99 3.87 -12.29 4.10
C THR A 99 3.31 -13.49 3.35
N VAL A 100 4.08 -14.58 3.35
CA VAL A 100 3.63 -15.90 2.89
C VAL A 100 3.72 -16.87 4.06
N TYR A 101 2.73 -17.75 4.19
CA TYR A 101 2.77 -18.85 5.15
C TYR A 101 3.11 -20.14 4.42
N HIS A 102 4.26 -20.73 4.74
CA HIS A 102 4.68 -22.02 4.20
C HIS A 102 4.84 -23.02 5.35
N ASN A 103 4.07 -24.11 5.34
CA ASN A 103 4.05 -25.10 6.43
C ASN A 103 3.89 -24.49 7.83
N ASN A 104 2.97 -23.53 7.99
CA ASN A 104 2.74 -22.73 9.21
C ASN A 104 3.91 -21.81 9.63
N THR A 105 5.00 -21.76 8.87
CA THR A 105 6.06 -20.77 9.06
C THR A 105 5.71 -19.49 8.33
N LYS A 106 5.80 -18.37 9.05
CA LYS A 106 5.65 -17.03 8.49
C LYS A 106 6.96 -16.57 7.83
N LEU A 107 6.94 -16.36 6.52
CA LEU A 107 8.04 -15.80 5.75
C LEU A 107 7.69 -14.40 5.26
N VAL A 108 8.64 -13.47 5.31
CA VAL A 108 8.43 -12.08 4.89
C VAL A 108 9.38 -11.74 3.76
N PHE A 109 8.81 -11.43 2.60
CA PHE A 109 9.55 -11.06 1.40
C PHE A 109 9.30 -9.60 1.05
N HIS A 110 10.29 -9.00 0.41
CA HIS A 110 10.24 -7.63 -0.08
C HIS A 110 10.52 -7.61 -1.56
N VAL A 111 11.59 -8.22 -2.03
CA VAL A 111 11.98 -8.27 -3.45
C VAL A 111 11.51 -9.55 -4.12
N LEU A 112 11.56 -10.69 -3.43
CA LEU A 112 11.17 -11.97 -4.00
C LEU A 112 9.66 -11.98 -4.29
N PRO A 113 9.20 -12.56 -5.43
CA PRO A 113 7.77 -12.72 -5.71
C PRO A 113 7.06 -13.59 -4.68
N SER A 114 5.77 -13.35 -4.46
CA SER A 114 4.97 -14.09 -3.48
C SER A 114 4.84 -15.59 -3.76
N ALA A 115 4.91 -15.99 -5.02
CA ALA A 115 4.91 -17.39 -5.44
C ALA A 115 6.25 -18.12 -5.21
N VAL A 116 7.27 -17.48 -4.62
CA VAL A 116 8.61 -18.09 -4.45
C VAL A 116 8.59 -19.38 -3.63
N THR A 117 7.60 -19.56 -2.75
CA THR A 117 7.44 -20.80 -1.96
C THR A 117 6.68 -21.92 -2.68
N GLY A 118 6.20 -21.66 -3.90
CA GLY A 118 5.49 -22.60 -4.76
C GLY A 118 6.39 -23.23 -5.83
N ASP A 119 5.78 -23.66 -6.94
CA ASP A 119 6.43 -24.36 -8.06
C ASP A 119 6.57 -23.52 -9.34
N LYS A 120 6.08 -22.28 -9.33
CA LYS A 120 6.07 -21.40 -10.50
C LYS A 120 7.42 -20.73 -10.68
N ALA A 121 7.84 -20.50 -11.93
CA ALA A 121 9.04 -19.74 -12.20
C ALA A 121 8.91 -18.34 -11.60
N CYS A 122 9.88 -17.93 -10.78
CA CYS A 122 9.87 -16.66 -10.09
C CYS A 122 10.99 -15.78 -10.61
N PHE A 123 10.65 -14.54 -10.99
CA PHE A 123 11.63 -13.62 -11.55
C PHE A 123 11.69 -12.29 -10.80
N VAL A 124 12.92 -11.84 -10.53
CA VAL A 124 13.22 -10.45 -10.15
C VAL A 124 13.73 -9.73 -11.38
N GLY A 125 12.92 -8.83 -11.93
CA GLY A 125 13.17 -8.15 -13.19
C GLY A 125 14.31 -7.12 -13.16
N PRO A 126 14.78 -6.71 -14.35
CA PRO A 126 15.97 -5.86 -14.51
C PRO A 126 15.74 -4.39 -14.14
N GLU A 127 14.49 -3.94 -14.01
CA GLU A 127 14.17 -2.54 -13.72
C GLU A 127 14.00 -2.24 -12.22
N LEU A 128 14.14 -3.26 -11.36
CA LEU A 128 14.12 -3.10 -9.91
C LEU A 128 15.37 -2.40 -9.37
N VAL A 129 15.21 -1.79 -8.21
CA VAL A 129 16.30 -1.33 -7.34
C VAL A 129 16.40 -2.27 -6.13
N VAL A 130 17.53 -2.95 -5.99
CA VAL A 130 17.71 -4.05 -5.02
C VAL A 130 19.00 -3.85 -4.25
N ASP A 131 18.94 -3.99 -2.93
CA ASP A 131 20.12 -4.14 -2.08
C ASP A 131 20.45 -5.65 -2.00
N PRO A 132 21.51 -6.14 -2.69
CA PRO A 132 21.81 -7.56 -2.75
C PRO A 132 22.16 -8.16 -1.38
N VAL A 133 22.73 -7.36 -0.48
CA VAL A 133 23.06 -7.81 0.87
C VAL A 133 21.77 -8.06 1.64
N SER A 134 20.81 -7.13 1.57
CA SER A 134 19.51 -7.31 2.21
C SER A 134 18.69 -8.45 1.61
N LEU A 135 18.77 -8.67 0.29
CA LEU A 135 18.14 -9.81 -0.40
C LEU A 135 18.67 -11.14 0.17
N MET A 136 19.98 -11.28 0.28
CA MET A 136 20.59 -12.50 0.79
C MET A 136 20.32 -12.71 2.28
N ASP A 137 20.62 -11.71 3.12
CA ASP A 137 20.51 -11.81 4.57
C ASP A 137 19.08 -11.97 5.07
N ASN A 138 18.11 -11.34 4.39
CA ASN A 138 16.75 -11.26 4.90
C ASN A 138 15.73 -12.05 4.09
N GLU A 139 15.96 -12.42 2.83
CA GLU A 139 14.94 -13.13 2.06
C GLU A 139 15.42 -14.54 1.68
N VAL A 140 16.60 -14.66 1.06
CA VAL A 140 17.15 -15.96 0.67
C VAL A 140 17.54 -16.80 1.88
N GLN A 141 18.13 -16.19 2.92
CA GLN A 141 18.48 -16.93 4.14
C GLN A 141 17.24 -17.53 4.83
N GLN A 142 16.10 -16.85 4.82
CA GLN A 142 14.86 -17.42 5.38
C GLN A 142 14.38 -18.65 4.62
N LEU A 143 14.55 -18.68 3.29
CA LEU A 143 14.22 -19.85 2.48
C LEU A 143 15.14 -21.03 2.82
N ILE A 144 16.45 -20.77 2.96
CA ILE A 144 17.46 -21.78 3.34
C ILE A 144 17.15 -22.34 4.74
N ASP A 145 16.95 -21.47 5.73
CA ASP A 145 16.71 -21.85 7.12
C ASP A 145 15.44 -22.71 7.29
N ASN A 146 14.48 -22.54 6.39
CA ASN A 146 13.21 -23.27 6.38
C ASN A 146 13.15 -24.40 5.34
N ASN A 147 14.28 -24.74 4.70
CA ASN A 147 14.38 -25.78 3.67
C ASN A 147 13.37 -25.62 2.51
N VAL A 148 13.09 -24.38 2.11
CA VAL A 148 12.26 -24.06 0.95
C VAL A 148 13.15 -24.01 -0.29
N SER A 149 12.91 -24.87 -1.28
CA SER A 149 13.62 -24.81 -2.56
C SER A 149 13.27 -23.51 -3.29
N TYR A 150 14.26 -22.92 -3.94
CA TYR A 150 14.13 -21.74 -4.78
C TYR A 150 14.85 -21.94 -6.12
N ASP A 151 14.98 -23.18 -6.59
CA ASP A 151 15.65 -23.50 -7.87
C ASP A 151 14.94 -22.86 -9.08
N HIS A 152 13.64 -22.58 -8.94
CA HIS A 152 12.80 -21.86 -9.90
C HIS A 152 12.93 -20.32 -9.81
N LEU A 153 13.73 -19.79 -8.90
CA LEU A 153 13.99 -18.36 -8.77
C LEU A 153 15.17 -17.93 -9.65
N ALA A 154 14.96 -16.89 -10.46
CA ALA A 154 16.03 -16.24 -11.20
C ALA A 154 15.93 -14.71 -11.13
N VAL A 155 17.07 -14.04 -11.31
CA VAL A 155 17.18 -12.59 -11.22
C VAL A 155 17.77 -12.02 -12.50
N GLY A 156 17.22 -10.90 -12.95
CA GLY A 156 17.73 -10.12 -14.07
C GLY A 156 18.79 -9.11 -13.63
N ASN A 157 19.31 -8.37 -14.60
CA ASN A 157 20.32 -7.33 -14.39
C ASN A 157 19.74 -6.07 -13.70
N PHE A 158 19.28 -6.21 -12.46
CA PHE A 158 18.67 -5.13 -11.68
C PHE A 158 19.67 -4.04 -11.30
N TYR A 159 19.14 -2.89 -10.86
CA TYR A 159 19.94 -1.79 -10.33
C TYR A 159 20.29 -2.01 -8.86
N ILE A 160 21.55 -1.78 -8.49
CA ILE A 160 22.03 -2.03 -7.13
C ILE A 160 21.78 -0.81 -6.24
N THR A 161 20.98 -1.01 -5.18
CA THR A 161 20.90 -0.11 -4.04
C THR A 161 22.07 -0.35 -3.10
N THR A 162 23.03 0.57 -3.14
CA THR A 162 24.26 0.51 -2.34
C THR A 162 24.08 1.05 -0.91
N PRO A 163 25.07 0.83 -0.01
CA PRO A 163 25.07 1.39 1.33
C PRO A 163 24.88 2.91 1.36
N TYR A 164 25.53 3.65 0.45
CA TYR A 164 25.39 5.10 0.39
C TYR A 164 24.01 5.57 -0.04
N HIS A 165 23.30 4.83 -0.91
CA HIS A 165 21.90 5.15 -1.23
C HIS A 165 21.00 5.05 -0.01
N ARG A 166 21.17 4.00 0.80
CA ARG A 166 20.43 3.80 2.04
C ARG A 166 20.76 4.88 3.07
N ILE A 167 22.04 5.24 3.20
CA ILE A 167 22.46 6.32 4.10
C ILE A 167 21.83 7.64 3.67
N MET A 168 21.91 8.03 2.39
CA MET A 168 21.27 9.27 1.92
C MET A 168 19.78 9.30 2.22
N ASP A 169 19.07 8.18 2.05
CA ASP A 169 17.64 8.07 2.36
C ASP A 169 17.37 8.28 3.87
N LEU A 170 18.14 7.60 4.73
CA LEU A 170 18.04 7.75 6.19
C LEU A 170 18.37 9.17 6.67
N MET A 171 19.36 9.84 6.06
CA MET A 171 19.78 11.20 6.43
C MET A 171 18.86 12.30 5.86
N LYS A 172 18.21 12.05 4.71
CA LYS A 172 17.33 13.01 4.03
C LYS A 172 15.90 12.97 4.54
N SER A 173 15.40 11.78 4.85
CA SER A 173 13.96 11.57 5.03
C SER A 173 13.40 12.43 6.16
N VAL A 174 12.36 13.21 5.83
CA VAL A 174 11.48 13.80 6.85
C VAL A 174 10.79 12.64 7.55
N HIS A 175 10.47 12.80 8.82
CA HIS A 175 9.75 11.79 9.57
C HIS A 175 8.49 11.32 8.80
N ASN A 176 8.34 10.00 8.64
CA ASN A 176 7.24 9.36 7.89
C ASN A 176 7.18 9.62 6.37
N SER A 177 8.29 9.98 5.72
CA SER A 177 8.33 10.19 4.25
C SER A 177 9.04 9.10 3.44
N SER A 178 9.70 8.13 4.08
CA SER A 178 10.46 7.06 3.41
C SER A 178 10.57 5.80 4.28
N THR A 179 10.75 4.64 3.62
CA THR A 179 11.06 3.35 4.27
C THR A 179 12.51 3.25 4.72
N GLY A 180 13.41 4.12 4.27
CA GLY A 180 14.83 4.11 4.66
C GLY A 180 15.65 2.99 4.00
N VAL A 181 15.15 2.44 2.90
CA VAL A 181 15.79 1.34 2.16
C VAL A 181 16.48 1.81 0.88
N GLY A 182 16.56 3.12 0.62
CA GLY A 182 17.37 3.66 -0.48
C GLY A 182 16.66 3.80 -1.82
N ILE A 183 15.34 3.60 -1.90
CA ILE A 183 14.58 3.62 -3.17
C ILE A 183 14.77 4.94 -3.93
N ALA A 184 14.47 6.07 -3.28
CA ALA A 184 14.48 7.37 -3.95
C ALA A 184 15.90 7.77 -4.41
N PRO A 185 16.95 7.64 -3.58
CA PRO A 185 18.30 7.91 -4.05
C PRO A 185 18.77 6.96 -5.16
N THR A 186 18.45 5.66 -5.11
CA THR A 186 18.82 4.74 -6.20
C THR A 186 18.11 5.08 -7.50
N HIS A 187 16.82 5.42 -7.46
CA HIS A 187 16.11 5.91 -8.65
C HIS A 187 16.66 7.23 -9.18
N ALA A 188 17.12 8.13 -8.30
CA ALA A 188 17.78 9.36 -8.72
C ALA A 188 19.06 9.05 -9.51
N SER A 189 19.94 8.21 -8.96
CA SER A 189 21.14 7.74 -9.67
C SER A 189 20.80 7.03 -11.00
N LYS A 190 19.66 6.32 -11.06
CA LYS A 190 19.20 5.62 -12.27
C LYS A 190 18.87 6.63 -13.36
N MET A 191 18.14 7.70 -13.00
CA MET A 191 17.84 8.80 -13.92
C MET A 191 19.10 9.57 -14.35
N TRP A 192 20.12 9.64 -13.49
CA TRP A 192 21.42 10.22 -13.79
C TRP A 192 22.35 9.28 -14.57
N LYS A 193 21.94 8.03 -14.81
CA LYS A 193 22.69 7.01 -15.56
C LYS A 193 24.06 6.69 -14.91
N THR A 194 24.08 6.67 -13.58
CA THR A 194 25.27 6.35 -12.79
C THR A 194 25.11 5.13 -11.89
N THR A 195 23.88 4.68 -11.62
CA THR A 195 23.62 3.54 -10.74
C THR A 195 24.32 2.27 -11.24
N PRO A 196 25.04 1.55 -10.35
CA PRO A 196 25.59 0.23 -10.67
C PRO A 196 24.48 -0.79 -10.97
N ARG A 197 24.71 -1.69 -11.93
CA ARG A 197 23.83 -2.84 -12.19
C ARG A 197 24.46 -4.14 -11.73
N LEU A 198 23.65 -5.20 -11.61
CA LEU A 198 24.09 -6.52 -11.17
C LEU A 198 25.26 -7.07 -12.02
N ASP A 199 25.18 -6.94 -13.34
CA ASP A 199 26.21 -7.45 -14.26
C ASP A 199 27.56 -6.74 -14.09
N ASP A 200 27.59 -5.50 -13.59
CA ASP A 200 28.85 -4.79 -13.34
C ASP A 200 29.74 -5.56 -12.36
N LEU A 201 29.13 -6.30 -11.42
CA LEU A 201 29.83 -7.08 -10.39
C LEU A 201 30.61 -8.28 -10.94
N PHE A 202 30.28 -8.75 -12.14
CA PHE A 202 30.94 -9.91 -12.77
C PHE A 202 32.08 -9.49 -13.71
N ASN A 203 32.31 -8.18 -13.86
CA ASN A 203 33.42 -7.63 -14.63
C ASN A 203 34.68 -7.47 -13.76
N SER A 204 35.78 -7.02 -14.38
CA SER A 204 37.04 -6.81 -13.68
C SER A 204 36.89 -5.86 -12.49
N GLU A 205 37.72 -6.04 -11.45
CA GLU A 205 37.71 -5.15 -10.27
C GLU A 205 37.89 -3.66 -10.68
N SER A 206 38.71 -3.37 -11.69
CA SER A 206 38.89 -2.01 -12.18
C SER A 206 37.63 -1.42 -12.81
N HIS A 207 36.78 -2.22 -13.45
CA HIS A 207 35.45 -1.81 -13.94
C HIS A 207 34.52 -1.53 -12.77
N GLN A 208 34.40 -2.48 -11.84
CA GLN A 208 33.54 -2.36 -10.66
C GLN A 208 33.82 -1.07 -9.87
N ARG A 209 35.11 -0.82 -9.58
CA ARG A 209 35.54 0.39 -8.88
C ARG A 209 35.12 1.66 -9.60
N LYS A 210 35.35 1.76 -10.92
CA LYS A 210 34.98 2.94 -11.71
C LYS A 210 33.47 3.21 -11.67
N VAL A 211 32.66 2.16 -11.75
CA VAL A 211 31.20 2.26 -11.66
C VAL A 211 30.80 2.80 -10.27
N PHE A 212 31.36 2.26 -9.19
CA PHE A 212 31.08 2.76 -7.84
C PHE A 212 31.59 4.18 -7.60
N GLU A 213 32.79 4.53 -8.06
CA GLU A 213 33.38 5.86 -7.93
C GLU A 213 32.52 6.93 -8.61
N LYS A 214 32.01 6.63 -9.81
CA LYS A 214 31.12 7.53 -10.56
C LYS A 214 29.87 7.88 -9.76
N ASP A 215 29.20 6.88 -9.19
CA ASP A 215 27.94 7.07 -8.46
C ASP A 215 28.14 7.63 -7.04
N LEU A 216 29.28 7.29 -6.41
CA LEU A 216 29.68 7.80 -5.09
C LEU A 216 29.80 9.34 -5.07
N GLY A 217 30.04 9.97 -6.22
CA GLY A 217 30.03 11.42 -6.36
C GLY A 217 28.73 12.08 -5.85
N HIS A 218 27.57 11.43 -6.02
CA HIS A 218 26.29 11.94 -5.50
C HIS A 218 26.23 11.94 -3.99
N TYR A 219 26.76 10.89 -3.36
CA TYR A 219 26.85 10.80 -1.91
C TYR A 219 27.78 11.87 -1.33
N LEU A 220 28.94 12.09 -1.95
CA LEU A 220 29.88 13.14 -1.55
C LEU A 220 29.25 14.54 -1.70
N GLY A 221 28.55 14.79 -2.82
CA GLY A 221 27.80 16.02 -3.04
C GLY A 221 26.71 16.25 -2.01
N PHE A 222 25.93 15.21 -1.70
CA PHE A 222 24.89 15.25 -0.66
C PHE A 222 25.47 15.59 0.73
N MET A 223 26.59 14.96 1.11
CA MET A 223 27.26 15.27 2.37
C MET A 223 27.71 16.73 2.42
N ALA A 224 28.31 17.24 1.33
CA ALA A 224 28.76 18.62 1.24
C ALA A 224 27.59 19.61 1.35
N GLU A 225 26.51 19.39 0.61
CA GLU A 225 25.29 20.23 0.65
C GLU A 225 24.69 20.30 2.06
N ARG A 226 24.68 19.18 2.76
CA ARG A 226 24.10 19.05 4.11
C ARG A 226 25.05 19.37 5.25
N ASN A 227 26.30 19.76 4.95
CA ASN A 227 27.37 19.95 5.93
C ASN A 227 27.55 18.75 6.88
N LEU A 228 27.44 17.55 6.30
CA LEU A 228 27.63 16.26 6.97
C LEU A 228 29.08 15.78 6.78
N ASN A 229 29.56 15.03 7.75
CA ASN A 229 30.79 14.27 7.66
C ASN A 229 30.53 12.83 8.14
N GLU A 230 31.49 11.94 7.94
CA GLU A 230 31.36 10.51 8.26
C GLU A 230 31.10 10.27 9.75
N GLU A 231 31.68 11.09 10.63
CA GLU A 231 31.47 11.02 12.08
C GLU A 231 30.00 11.29 12.44
N LYS A 232 29.41 12.38 11.93
CA LYS A 232 27.99 12.73 12.14
C LYS A 232 27.07 11.64 11.58
N ILE A 233 27.40 11.09 10.41
CA ILE A 233 26.61 10.01 9.81
C ILE A 233 26.67 8.77 10.68
N LEU A 234 27.87 8.38 11.14
CA LEU A 234 28.04 7.23 12.02
C LEU A 234 27.28 7.41 13.34
N GLU A 235 27.34 8.61 13.93
CA GLU A 235 26.60 8.96 15.15
C GLU A 235 25.09 8.79 14.94
N GLN A 236 24.55 9.32 13.83
CA GLN A 236 23.12 9.19 13.51
C GLN A 236 22.71 7.75 13.23
N LEU A 237 23.52 6.98 12.50
CA LEU A 237 23.27 5.56 12.26
C LEU A 237 23.31 4.74 13.55
N MET A 238 24.24 5.03 14.46
CA MET A 238 24.30 4.39 15.78
C MET A 238 23.09 4.76 16.63
N LYS A 239 22.67 6.04 16.63
CA LYS A 239 21.44 6.49 17.28
C LYS A 239 20.22 5.73 16.75
N LEU A 240 20.09 5.56 15.44
CA LEU A 240 19.00 4.78 14.83
C LEU A 240 19.08 3.30 15.23
N ARG A 241 20.28 2.71 15.23
CA ARG A 241 20.52 1.30 15.59
C ARG A 241 20.17 0.99 17.03
N LEU A 242 20.48 1.91 17.95
CA LEU A 242 20.23 1.77 19.38
C LEU A 242 18.82 2.23 19.79
N ASN A 243 18.06 2.81 18.87
CA ASN A 243 16.72 3.30 19.17
C ASN A 243 15.70 2.15 19.17
N GLU A 244 15.46 1.61 20.36
CA GLU A 244 14.47 0.55 20.61
C GLU A 244 13.04 0.95 20.18
N LYS A 245 12.69 2.24 20.17
CA LYS A 245 11.36 2.72 19.76
C LYS A 245 11.13 2.63 18.27
N THR A 246 12.15 2.86 17.44
CA THR A 246 11.98 2.88 15.98
C THR A 246 12.13 1.52 15.31
N LYS A 247 12.69 0.53 16.03
CA LYS A 247 13.01 -0.84 15.55
C LYS A 247 13.73 -0.90 14.20
N ARG A 248 14.30 0.21 13.71
CA ARG A 248 15.00 0.29 12.44
C ARG A 248 16.35 -0.41 12.58
N LYS A 249 16.43 -1.66 12.15
CA LYS A 249 17.69 -2.42 12.11
C LYS A 249 18.61 -1.79 11.06
N VAL A 250 19.59 -1.02 11.50
CA VAL A 250 20.68 -0.52 10.63
C VAL A 250 21.63 -1.69 10.37
N PRO A 251 21.80 -2.15 9.10
CA PRO A 251 22.69 -3.26 8.80
C PRO A 251 24.15 -2.94 9.10
N ASN A 252 24.93 -3.96 9.45
CA ASN A 252 26.36 -3.81 9.75
C ASN A 252 27.16 -3.23 8.57
N HIS A 253 26.83 -3.62 7.34
CA HIS A 253 27.53 -3.17 6.15
C HIS A 253 27.38 -1.65 5.89
N LEU A 254 26.33 -1.00 6.39
CA LEU A 254 26.21 0.47 6.34
C LEU A 254 27.27 1.15 7.22
N LEU A 255 27.48 0.64 8.44
CA LEU A 255 28.49 1.20 9.35
C LEU A 255 29.90 0.94 8.83
N GLN A 256 30.15 -0.27 8.32
CA GLN A 256 31.44 -0.64 7.72
C GLN A 256 31.75 0.23 6.50
N PHE A 257 30.75 0.55 5.66
CA PHE A 257 30.91 1.46 4.54
C PHE A 257 31.36 2.86 4.97
N VAL A 258 30.74 3.42 6.02
CA VAL A 258 31.12 4.74 6.55
C VAL A 258 32.57 4.72 7.02
N LEU A 259 32.95 3.69 7.77
CA LEU A 259 34.30 3.50 8.32
C LEU A 259 35.37 3.14 7.28
N ALA A 260 34.98 2.72 6.07
CA ALA A 260 35.92 2.30 5.04
C ALA A 260 36.70 3.51 4.50
N ARG A 261 38.04 3.41 4.54
CA ARG A 261 38.94 4.42 3.95
C ARG A 261 38.85 4.45 2.42
N ASP A 262 38.82 3.28 1.79
CA ASP A 262 38.59 3.12 0.36
C ASP A 262 37.21 2.48 0.14
N LYS A 263 36.22 3.35 -0.08
CA LYS A 263 34.80 2.99 -0.27
C LYS A 263 34.57 2.14 -1.54
N PRO A 264 35.13 2.47 -2.71
CA PRO A 264 35.06 1.60 -3.89
C PRO A 264 35.61 0.19 -3.66
N THR A 265 36.77 0.05 -3.02
CA THR A 265 37.33 -1.27 -2.66
C THR A 265 36.37 -2.03 -1.74
N PHE A 266 35.86 -1.36 -0.71
CA PHE A 266 34.93 -1.97 0.23
C PHE A 266 33.69 -2.53 -0.48
N LEU A 267 33.08 -1.74 -1.37
CA LEU A 267 31.89 -2.17 -2.12
C LEU A 267 32.18 -3.35 -3.04
N THR A 268 33.30 -3.31 -3.75
CA THR A 268 33.74 -4.42 -4.63
C THR A 268 33.84 -5.72 -3.84
N ARG A 269 34.52 -5.71 -2.69
CA ARG A 269 34.65 -6.90 -1.83
C ARG A 269 33.32 -7.36 -1.25
N LEU A 270 32.51 -6.42 -0.75
CA LEU A 270 31.18 -6.72 -0.20
C LEU A 270 30.34 -7.50 -1.21
N TYR A 271 30.28 -7.04 -2.46
CA TYR A 271 29.47 -7.71 -3.47
C TYR A 271 30.13 -8.95 -4.08
N GLN A 272 31.46 -9.02 -4.09
CA GLN A 272 32.15 -10.27 -4.41
C GLN A 272 31.73 -11.38 -3.44
N ASP A 273 31.62 -11.09 -2.15
CA ASP A 273 31.26 -12.06 -1.12
C ASP A 273 29.77 -12.42 -1.15
N PHE A 274 28.89 -11.42 -1.29
CA PHE A 274 27.44 -11.63 -1.21
C PHE A 274 26.79 -12.11 -2.52
N VAL A 275 27.40 -11.82 -3.67
CA VAL A 275 26.83 -12.09 -4.99
C VAL A 275 27.72 -13.05 -5.78
N VAL A 276 28.93 -12.62 -6.13
CA VAL A 276 29.72 -13.33 -7.16
C VAL A 276 30.24 -14.68 -6.68
N ASN A 277 30.74 -14.75 -5.44
CA ASN A 277 31.26 -15.99 -4.84
C ASN A 277 30.21 -16.77 -4.05
N ASN A 278 29.00 -16.21 -3.88
CA ASN A 278 27.96 -16.82 -3.06
C ASN A 278 27.15 -17.82 -3.88
N LYS A 279 27.38 -19.11 -3.65
CA LYS A 279 26.66 -20.20 -4.35
C LYS A 279 25.16 -20.22 -4.07
N SER A 280 24.72 -19.60 -2.97
CA SER A 280 23.31 -19.49 -2.62
C SER A 280 22.62 -18.32 -3.32
N PHE A 281 23.39 -17.42 -3.98
CA PHE A 281 22.80 -16.31 -4.71
C PHE A 281 21.93 -16.82 -5.87
N PRO A 282 20.72 -16.27 -6.07
CA PRO A 282 19.82 -16.74 -7.13
C PRO A 282 20.44 -16.71 -8.52
N ARG A 283 20.01 -17.63 -9.39
CA ARG A 283 20.52 -17.76 -10.76
C ARG A 283 20.28 -16.46 -11.56
N LEU A 284 21.31 -15.98 -12.25
CA LEU A 284 21.17 -14.87 -13.20
C LEU A 284 20.53 -15.34 -14.51
N THR A 285 19.63 -14.54 -15.08
CA THR A 285 19.01 -14.83 -16.38
C THR A 285 18.53 -13.56 -17.09
N ASP A 286 18.27 -13.67 -18.39
CA ASP A 286 17.51 -12.64 -19.11
C ASP A 286 16.02 -12.85 -18.83
N VAL A 287 15.50 -12.08 -17.88
CA VAL A 287 14.11 -12.21 -17.41
C VAL A 287 13.10 -11.91 -18.52
N GLU A 288 13.39 -10.93 -19.39
CA GLU A 288 12.49 -10.57 -20.49
C GLU A 288 12.36 -11.73 -21.48
N HIS A 289 13.50 -12.35 -21.82
CA HIS A 289 13.54 -13.53 -22.68
C HIS A 289 12.79 -14.72 -22.07
N GLU A 290 13.00 -15.02 -20.79
CA GLU A 290 12.32 -16.14 -20.11
C GLU A 290 10.80 -15.92 -20.02
N LEU A 291 10.35 -14.70 -19.68
CA LEU A 291 8.92 -14.37 -19.70
C LEU A 291 8.33 -14.47 -21.11
N THR A 292 9.07 -14.03 -22.14
CA THR A 292 8.63 -14.12 -23.53
C THR A 292 8.47 -15.56 -23.99
N LYS A 293 9.42 -16.47 -23.66
CA LYS A 293 9.30 -17.90 -23.98
C LYS A 293 8.03 -18.52 -23.41
N ILE A 294 7.69 -18.16 -22.17
CA ILE A 294 6.49 -18.67 -21.49
C ILE A 294 5.23 -18.21 -22.24
N LEU A 295 5.18 -16.93 -22.62
CA LEU A 295 4.08 -16.38 -23.41
C LEU A 295 3.99 -17.01 -24.80
N GLU A 296 5.11 -17.27 -25.47
CA GLU A 296 5.16 -17.93 -26.78
C GLU A 296 4.72 -19.39 -26.72
N ALA A 297 4.90 -20.06 -25.59
CA ALA A 297 4.37 -21.40 -25.32
C ALA A 297 2.85 -21.40 -25.04
N GLY A 298 2.17 -20.25 -25.07
CA GLY A 298 0.73 -20.12 -24.83
C GLY A 298 0.35 -20.12 -23.35
N HIS A 299 1.31 -19.87 -22.46
CA HIS A 299 1.08 -19.77 -21.02
C HIS A 299 0.92 -18.32 -20.56
N LEU A 300 0.42 -18.17 -19.34
CA LEU A 300 0.21 -16.88 -18.68
C LEU A 300 1.39 -16.53 -17.78
N VAL A 301 1.65 -15.23 -17.66
CA VAL A 301 2.57 -14.66 -16.68
C VAL A 301 1.84 -13.69 -15.78
N VAL A 302 2.20 -13.67 -14.51
CA VAL A 302 1.69 -12.71 -13.53
C VAL A 302 2.78 -11.69 -13.21
N LEU A 303 2.46 -10.41 -13.35
CA LEU A 303 3.32 -9.31 -12.90
C LEU A 303 2.83 -8.81 -11.54
N GLU A 304 3.64 -9.00 -10.50
CA GLU A 304 3.32 -8.60 -9.14
C GLU A 304 3.73 -7.15 -8.88
N GLY A 305 2.73 -6.31 -8.61
CA GLY A 305 2.91 -4.92 -8.18
C GLY A 305 3.36 -4.81 -6.72
N SER A 306 4.12 -3.76 -6.44
CA SER A 306 4.79 -3.57 -5.16
C SER A 306 4.05 -2.64 -4.20
N GLN A 307 3.71 -1.44 -4.65
CA GLN A 307 2.90 -0.46 -3.89
C GLN A 307 1.50 -0.27 -4.54
N GLY A 308 0.79 0.78 -4.16
CA GLY A 308 -0.53 1.11 -4.69
C GLY A 308 -0.52 2.29 -5.67
N TYR A 309 -1.61 2.47 -6.39
CA TYR A 309 -1.81 3.50 -7.41
C TYR A 309 -1.48 4.90 -6.90
N PHE A 310 -2.01 5.28 -5.72
CA PHE A 310 -1.80 6.62 -5.16
C PHE A 310 -0.40 6.86 -4.61
N LEU A 311 0.49 5.86 -4.62
CA LEU A 311 1.91 6.06 -4.35
C LEU A 311 2.75 6.20 -5.62
N SER A 312 2.19 5.98 -6.82
CA SER A 312 2.96 5.95 -8.06
C SER A 312 3.58 7.32 -8.43
N ASN A 313 4.84 7.34 -8.85
CA ASN A 313 5.43 8.54 -9.46
C ASN A 313 4.92 8.82 -10.89
N GLY A 314 4.23 7.86 -11.51
CA GLY A 314 3.69 7.96 -12.87
C GLY A 314 2.28 8.55 -12.94
N VAL A 315 1.63 8.81 -11.81
CA VAL A 315 0.27 9.37 -11.77
C VAL A 315 0.28 10.80 -11.23
N GLN A 316 -0.75 11.57 -11.58
CA GLN A 316 -0.94 12.89 -10.98
C GLN A 316 -1.16 12.72 -9.47
N GLN A 317 -0.14 13.06 -8.72
CA GLN A 317 -0.18 13.04 -7.28
C GLN A 317 -0.93 14.26 -6.76
N PHE A 318 -2.04 14.04 -6.06
CA PHE A 318 -2.70 15.09 -5.27
C PHE A 318 -2.03 15.28 -3.90
N HIS A 319 -0.97 14.53 -3.59
CA HIS A 319 -0.13 14.66 -2.39
C HIS A 319 1.35 14.80 -2.76
N ARG A 320 2.18 15.40 -1.90
CA ARG A 320 3.63 15.53 -2.20
C ARG A 320 4.45 14.25 -1.98
N TYR A 321 3.92 13.28 -1.25
CA TYR A 321 4.67 12.12 -0.75
C TYR A 321 4.19 10.81 -1.38
N GLY A 322 4.80 10.43 -2.50
CA GLY A 322 4.66 9.11 -3.13
C GLY A 322 5.93 8.29 -3.02
N THR A 323 6.00 7.19 -3.77
CA THR A 323 7.25 6.48 -4.04
C THR A 323 7.85 6.92 -5.36
N SER A 324 9.14 6.67 -5.59
CA SER A 324 9.84 7.05 -6.83
C SER A 324 9.56 6.18 -8.07
N PRO A 325 9.28 4.86 -7.97
CA PRO A 325 8.86 4.07 -9.12
C PRO A 325 7.41 4.36 -9.53
N ASP A 326 7.11 4.08 -10.80
CA ASP A 326 5.74 4.07 -11.30
C ASP A 326 5.06 2.74 -10.92
N THR A 327 4.19 2.78 -9.90
CA THR A 327 3.45 1.61 -9.39
C THR A 327 2.09 1.44 -10.04
N HIS A 328 1.79 2.24 -11.08
CA HIS A 328 0.63 2.06 -11.93
C HIS A 328 0.74 0.73 -12.70
N ALA A 329 -0.39 0.10 -13.03
CA ALA A 329 -0.42 -1.12 -13.83
C ALA A 329 0.35 -0.98 -15.17
N SER A 330 0.20 0.15 -15.86
CA SER A 330 0.97 0.45 -17.09
C SER A 330 2.46 0.63 -16.83
N GLY A 331 2.85 1.19 -15.69
CA GLY A 331 4.26 1.33 -15.30
C GLY A 331 4.90 -0.03 -14.99
N ILE A 332 4.14 -0.93 -14.38
CA ILE A 332 4.54 -2.33 -14.16
C ILE A 332 4.69 -3.05 -15.52
N LEU A 333 3.72 -2.89 -16.43
CA LEU A 333 3.80 -3.47 -17.78
C LEU A 333 5.01 -2.93 -18.55
N ALA A 334 5.23 -1.61 -18.57
CA ALA A 334 6.37 -1.01 -19.24
C ALA A 334 7.70 -1.53 -18.69
N ALA A 335 7.82 -1.66 -17.36
CA ALA A 335 9.02 -2.18 -16.72
C ALA A 335 9.27 -3.68 -16.95
N SER A 336 8.25 -4.42 -17.41
CA SER A 336 8.42 -5.83 -17.81
C SER A 336 9.11 -6.00 -19.17
N ASN A 337 9.19 -4.93 -19.97
CA ASN A 337 9.65 -4.91 -21.36
C ASN A 337 8.88 -5.88 -22.30
N LEU A 338 7.74 -6.42 -21.88
CA LEU A 338 6.94 -7.31 -22.71
C LEU A 338 6.22 -6.53 -23.82
N ASN A 339 6.12 -7.12 -25.00
CA ASN A 339 5.43 -6.51 -26.14
C ASN A 339 3.90 -6.54 -25.96
N THR A 340 3.36 -5.42 -25.47
CA THR A 340 1.91 -5.25 -25.21
C THR A 340 1.06 -5.10 -26.47
N THR A 341 1.67 -4.98 -27.66
CA THR A 341 0.94 -5.07 -28.95
C THR A 341 0.76 -6.51 -29.42
N LYS A 342 1.63 -7.43 -28.96
CA LYS A 342 1.56 -8.87 -29.26
C LYS A 342 0.77 -9.62 -28.20
N TYR A 343 0.97 -9.29 -26.92
CA TYR A 343 0.35 -9.97 -25.79
C TYR A 343 -0.66 -9.04 -25.10
N LYS A 344 -1.90 -9.50 -24.98
CA LYS A 344 -2.93 -8.77 -24.25
C LYS A 344 -2.64 -8.84 -22.76
N SER A 345 -2.87 -7.73 -22.07
CA SER A 345 -2.72 -7.64 -20.63
C SER A 345 -4.02 -7.22 -19.97
N THR A 346 -4.22 -7.65 -18.73
CA THR A 346 -5.32 -7.22 -17.87
C THR A 346 -4.81 -6.97 -16.47
N THR A 347 -5.52 -6.12 -15.72
CA THR A 347 -5.17 -5.80 -14.34
C THR A 347 -6.22 -6.39 -13.40
N ILE A 348 -5.75 -6.98 -12.30
CA ILE A 348 -6.53 -7.27 -11.10
C ILE A 348 -6.04 -6.30 -10.02
N ASN A 349 -6.89 -5.32 -9.71
CA ASN A 349 -6.64 -4.35 -8.65
C ASN A 349 -6.94 -5.00 -7.29
N VAL A 350 -6.17 -4.62 -6.27
CA VAL A 350 -6.39 -5.07 -4.90
C VAL A 350 -6.59 -3.87 -4.00
N ASN A 351 -7.72 -3.83 -3.29
CA ASN A 351 -8.00 -2.88 -2.22
C ASN A 351 -8.45 -3.62 -0.97
N LYS A 352 -8.31 -3.01 0.20
CA LYS A 352 -8.62 -3.61 1.50
C LYS A 352 -9.90 -3.03 2.09
N PHE A 353 -10.62 -3.82 2.86
CA PHE A 353 -11.79 -3.39 3.62
C PHE A 353 -11.55 -3.51 5.14
N PRO A 354 -12.05 -2.57 5.97
CA PRO A 354 -12.40 -1.21 5.58
C PRO A 354 -11.13 -0.47 5.10
N ALA A 355 -11.25 0.41 4.09
CA ALA A 355 -10.07 0.94 3.39
C ALA A 355 -9.45 2.15 4.09
N SER A 356 -8.43 2.76 3.49
CA SER A 356 -7.65 3.88 4.04
C SER A 356 -6.63 3.58 5.11
N SER A 357 -5.56 2.86 4.78
CA SER A 357 -4.34 2.80 5.60
C SER A 357 -3.16 3.35 4.81
N ARG A 358 -2.50 4.41 5.32
CA ARG A 358 -1.28 4.96 4.73
C ARG A 358 -0.14 4.99 5.74
N VAL A 359 1.08 4.75 5.25
CA VAL A 359 2.32 4.79 6.08
C VAL A 359 2.85 6.22 6.27
N GLY A 360 2.48 7.16 5.39
CA GLY A 360 3.00 8.53 5.37
C GLY A 360 1.91 9.60 5.32
N ILE A 361 2.34 10.86 5.32
CA ILE A 361 1.47 12.05 5.45
C ILE A 361 0.63 12.28 4.19
N GLY A 362 -0.68 12.50 4.37
CA GLY A 362 -1.53 13.25 3.44
C GLY A 362 -3.02 13.05 3.67
N ASN A 363 -3.83 13.65 2.80
CA ASN A 363 -5.25 13.89 3.07
C ASN A 363 -6.15 12.89 2.37
N ILE A 364 -6.73 11.99 3.15
CA ILE A 364 -7.67 10.99 2.70
C ILE A 364 -9.00 11.26 3.42
N PRO A 365 -9.98 11.91 2.78
CA PRO A 365 -11.20 12.31 3.47
C PRO A 365 -12.02 11.13 4.03
N GLY A 366 -11.91 9.94 3.42
CA GLY A 366 -12.51 8.70 3.93
C GLY A 366 -11.84 8.10 5.18
N SER A 367 -10.74 8.67 5.67
CA SER A 367 -10.06 8.19 6.89
C SER A 367 -10.88 8.48 8.13
N TYR A 368 -10.81 7.60 9.14
CA TYR A 368 -11.51 7.85 10.40
C TYR A 368 -11.02 9.14 11.06
N THR A 369 -9.72 9.43 11.01
CA THR A 369 -9.12 10.68 11.49
C THR A 369 -8.04 11.15 10.51
N ASP A 370 -7.44 12.32 10.76
CA ASP A 370 -6.28 12.81 9.99
C ASP A 370 -5.17 11.75 9.97
N GLN A 371 -4.56 11.47 8.82
CA GLN A 371 -3.64 10.32 8.64
C GLN A 371 -2.37 10.41 9.50
N ASP A 372 -1.91 11.61 9.83
CA ASP A 372 -0.75 11.84 10.68
C ASP A 372 -1.10 11.93 12.18
N ARG A 373 -2.37 11.71 12.55
CA ARG A 373 -2.89 11.92 13.91
C ARG A 373 -2.03 11.24 14.98
N PHE A 374 -1.74 9.95 14.84
CA PHE A 374 -0.91 9.21 15.80
C PHE A 374 0.48 9.84 15.95
N SER A 375 1.16 10.10 14.83
CA SER A 375 2.50 10.72 14.86
C SER A 375 2.50 12.16 15.38
N SER A 376 1.45 12.94 15.10
CA SER A 376 1.29 14.31 15.62
C SER A 376 1.15 14.33 17.15
N GLU A 377 0.75 13.21 17.73
CA GLU A 377 0.59 12.98 19.16
C GLU A 377 1.78 12.23 19.78
N GLY A 378 2.85 11.99 19.01
CA GLY A 378 4.04 11.26 19.48
C GLY A 378 3.83 9.75 19.66
N ILE A 379 2.79 9.19 19.02
CA ILE A 379 2.51 7.75 18.97
C ILE A 379 3.20 7.18 17.73
N ASP A 380 4.41 6.66 17.93
CA ASP A 380 5.31 6.13 16.90
C ASP A 380 5.60 4.63 17.05
N ASP A 381 5.00 3.98 18.04
CA ASP A 381 4.99 2.53 18.21
C ASP A 381 3.60 2.08 18.69
N PHE A 382 3.11 0.97 18.13
CA PHE A 382 1.79 0.42 18.41
C PHE A 382 1.55 0.15 19.90
N SER A 383 2.59 -0.17 20.66
CA SER A 383 2.49 -0.38 22.11
C SER A 383 2.09 0.87 22.90
N GLN A 384 2.32 2.07 22.34
CA GLN A 384 1.96 3.35 22.97
C GLN A 384 0.46 3.66 22.91
N LEU A 385 -0.34 2.83 22.22
CA LEU A 385 -1.80 2.90 22.31
C LEU A 385 -2.29 2.41 23.68
N GLU A 386 -1.48 1.64 24.41
CA GLU A 386 -1.81 1.11 25.75
C GLU A 386 -3.22 0.46 25.75
N ASP A 387 -4.03 0.79 26.75
CA ASP A 387 -5.40 0.29 26.94
C ASP A 387 -6.46 1.25 26.36
N ALA A 388 -6.08 2.19 25.50
CA ALA A 388 -7.03 3.13 24.93
C ALA A 388 -8.02 2.44 23.97
N CYS A 389 -9.31 2.74 24.12
CA CYS A 389 -10.36 2.38 23.16
C CYS A 389 -10.44 0.86 22.89
N LEU A 390 -10.47 0.04 23.94
CA LEU A 390 -10.53 -1.43 23.84
C LEU A 390 -11.86 -1.95 23.28
N ASP A 391 -12.97 -1.25 23.55
CA ASP A 391 -14.32 -1.71 23.22
C ASP A 391 -14.68 -1.39 21.75
N PHE A 392 -14.06 -2.14 20.83
CA PHE A 392 -14.29 -1.96 19.39
C PHE A 392 -15.77 -2.04 19.01
N ASN A 393 -16.51 -2.98 19.60
CA ASN A 393 -17.92 -3.22 19.27
C ASN A 393 -18.80 -2.02 19.61
N ASN A 394 -18.64 -1.44 20.80
CA ASN A 394 -19.37 -0.24 21.17
C ASN A 394 -18.92 0.99 20.35
N ILE A 395 -17.61 1.14 20.12
CA ILE A 395 -17.05 2.27 19.39
C ILE A 395 -17.53 2.28 17.93
N GLN A 396 -17.49 1.15 17.21
CA GLN A 396 -17.96 1.11 15.81
C GLN A 396 -19.46 1.45 15.72
N LYS A 397 -20.25 0.93 16.67
CA LYS A 397 -21.69 1.19 16.69
C LYS A 397 -21.97 2.68 16.91
N LEU A 398 -21.36 3.27 17.94
CA LEU A 398 -21.48 4.70 18.23
C LEU A 398 -20.97 5.58 17.07
N TYR A 399 -19.91 5.18 16.38
CA TYR A 399 -19.39 5.88 15.21
C TYR A 399 -20.44 5.96 14.10
N PHE A 400 -21.03 4.82 13.72
CA PHE A 400 -22.01 4.77 12.64
C PHE A 400 -23.36 5.39 13.04
N GLU A 401 -23.81 5.23 14.29
CA GLU A 401 -25.01 5.92 14.81
C GLU A 401 -24.85 7.46 14.87
N SER A 402 -23.60 7.95 14.89
CA SER A 402 -23.30 9.39 14.85
C SER A 402 -23.27 9.96 13.43
N VAL A 403 -23.41 9.13 12.38
CA VAL A 403 -23.55 9.62 11.00
C VAL A 403 -24.98 10.08 10.80
N VAL A 404 -25.18 11.38 10.59
CA VAL A 404 -26.52 11.95 10.39
C VAL A 404 -27.06 11.65 8.98
N SER A 405 -28.34 11.94 8.74
CA SER A 405 -29.06 11.50 7.53
C SER A 405 -28.48 11.97 6.19
N ASN A 406 -27.69 13.04 6.17
CA ASN A 406 -26.94 13.51 4.99
C ASN A 406 -25.53 12.92 4.86
N GLY A 407 -25.20 11.88 5.64
CA GLY A 407 -23.94 11.15 5.57
C GLY A 407 -22.78 11.81 6.31
N ILE A 408 -22.99 12.93 7.00
CA ILE A 408 -21.93 13.64 7.73
C ILE A 408 -21.77 13.05 9.15
N LEU A 409 -20.54 12.74 9.54
CA LEU A 409 -20.23 12.28 10.90
C LEU A 409 -20.37 13.44 11.91
N GLN A 410 -21.25 13.26 12.91
CA GLN A 410 -21.30 14.13 14.07
C GLN A 410 -20.13 13.83 15.02
N PRO A 411 -19.30 14.84 15.36
CA PRO A 411 -18.18 14.66 16.28
C PRO A 411 -18.70 14.58 17.72
N ILE A 412 -19.07 13.38 18.17
CA ILE A 412 -19.42 13.11 19.58
C ILE A 412 -18.19 12.70 20.39
N ILE A 413 -18.32 12.73 21.72
CA ILE A 413 -17.26 12.32 22.64
C ILE A 413 -17.50 10.89 23.11
N TYR A 414 -16.52 10.01 22.90
CA TYR A 414 -16.40 8.71 23.53
C TYR A 414 -15.50 8.84 24.79
N SER A 415 -15.81 8.11 25.86
CA SER A 415 -15.01 8.12 27.09
C SER A 415 -14.85 6.70 27.63
N ASP A 416 -13.65 6.38 28.08
CA ASP A 416 -13.34 5.13 28.79
C ASP A 416 -12.42 5.42 29.99
N SER A 417 -11.87 4.38 30.62
CA SER A 417 -10.97 4.52 31.77
C SER A 417 -9.65 5.23 31.45
N THR A 418 -9.29 5.37 30.18
CA THR A 418 -8.00 5.91 29.73
C THR A 418 -8.09 7.39 29.30
N GLY A 419 -9.28 7.86 28.94
CA GLY A 419 -9.50 9.26 28.58
C GLY A 419 -10.82 9.56 27.88
N ARG A 420 -10.84 10.73 27.21
CA ARG A 420 -11.94 11.21 26.38
C ARG A 420 -11.42 11.39 24.95
N TYR A 421 -12.22 10.97 23.98
CA TYR A 421 -11.85 10.90 22.58
C TYR A 421 -12.97 11.47 21.72
N LEU A 422 -12.64 12.15 20.61
CA LEU A 422 -13.64 12.25 19.55
C LEU A 422 -13.95 10.85 19.02
N ILE A 423 -15.20 10.57 18.68
CA ILE A 423 -15.60 9.24 18.19
C ILE A 423 -14.77 8.78 16.97
N CYS A 424 -14.34 9.71 16.13
CA CYS A 424 -13.44 9.44 15.01
C CYS A 424 -12.03 9.01 15.42
N GLU A 425 -11.48 9.56 16.51
CA GLU A 425 -10.20 9.15 17.07
C GLU A 425 -10.33 7.80 17.77
N ALA A 426 -11.41 7.60 18.54
CA ALA A 426 -11.70 6.32 19.18
C ALA A 426 -11.81 5.20 18.15
N MET A 427 -12.56 5.44 17.06
CA MET A 427 -12.69 4.49 15.96
C MET A 427 -11.33 4.17 15.32
N ALA A 428 -10.50 5.19 15.06
CA ALA A 428 -9.17 4.98 14.48
C ALA A 428 -8.22 4.16 15.38
N ILE A 429 -8.26 4.39 16.70
CA ILE A 429 -7.47 3.61 17.68
C ILE A 429 -8.00 2.18 17.72
N ALA A 430 -9.32 2.02 17.92
CA ALA A 430 -9.95 0.72 18.07
C ALA A 430 -9.78 -0.15 16.82
N SER A 431 -9.97 0.40 15.62
CA SER A 431 -9.78 -0.32 14.36
C SER A 431 -8.31 -0.69 14.12
N SER A 432 -7.37 0.23 14.42
CA SER A 432 -5.94 -0.06 14.29
C SER A 432 -5.53 -1.25 15.17
N ARG A 433 -6.07 -1.30 16.40
CA ARG A 433 -5.86 -2.41 17.34
C ARG A 433 -6.53 -3.70 16.86
N GLN A 434 -7.82 -3.65 16.56
CA GLN A 434 -8.63 -4.79 16.16
C GLN A 434 -8.05 -5.52 14.95
N PHE A 435 -7.55 -4.76 13.97
CA PHE A 435 -7.06 -5.31 12.71
C PHE A 435 -5.54 -5.48 12.66
N GLY A 436 -4.83 -5.13 13.73
CA GLY A 436 -3.36 -5.15 13.78
C GLY A 436 -2.72 -4.23 12.73
N GLU A 437 -3.38 -3.12 12.39
CA GLU A 437 -2.97 -2.20 11.33
C GLU A 437 -1.79 -1.36 11.76
N LYS A 438 -0.59 -1.86 11.44
CA LYS A 438 0.69 -1.22 11.78
C LYS A 438 1.75 -1.47 10.72
N GLY A 439 2.77 -0.61 10.71
CA GLY A 439 3.95 -0.80 9.87
C GLY A 439 4.68 -2.09 10.20
N ALA A 440 4.90 -2.97 9.23
CA ALA A 440 5.59 -4.25 9.43
C ALA A 440 7.01 -4.06 10.01
N THR A 441 7.75 -3.05 9.53
CA THR A 441 9.10 -2.75 9.99
C THR A 441 9.14 -1.74 11.14
N THR A 442 8.30 -0.70 11.08
CA THR A 442 8.34 0.41 12.05
C THR A 442 7.50 0.16 13.30
N ASN A 443 6.61 -0.84 13.27
CA ASN A 443 5.59 -1.09 14.29
C ASN A 443 4.70 0.14 14.60
N LYS A 444 4.67 1.17 13.73
CA LYS A 444 3.82 2.36 13.88
C LYS A 444 2.36 2.01 13.62
N PRO A 445 1.41 2.44 14.46
CA PRO A 445 -0.02 2.25 14.17
C PRO A 445 -0.41 3.04 12.91
N ARG A 446 -1.31 2.47 12.11
CA ARG A 446 -1.86 3.11 10.90
C ARG A 446 -3.28 3.57 11.18
N VAL A 447 -3.60 4.79 10.75
CA VAL A 447 -4.98 5.27 10.72
C VAL A 447 -5.71 4.54 9.60
N THR A 448 -6.78 3.82 9.94
CA THR A 448 -7.69 3.20 8.96
C THR A 448 -8.82 4.18 8.58
N GLY A 449 -9.72 3.78 7.69
CA GLY A 449 -10.91 4.55 7.33
C GLY A 449 -12.01 3.69 6.73
N LEU A 450 -12.92 4.36 6.02
CA LEU A 450 -13.96 3.74 5.22
C LEU A 450 -13.38 3.30 3.86
N PHE A 451 -14.13 2.44 3.15
CA PHE A 451 -13.84 2.17 1.75
C PHE A 451 -14.19 3.40 0.91
N ASP A 452 -13.20 3.99 0.23
CA ASP A 452 -13.33 5.31 -0.40
C ASP A 452 -13.70 5.21 -1.88
N CYS A 453 -15.01 5.16 -2.17
CA CYS A 453 -15.48 4.98 -3.54
C CYS A 453 -15.13 6.17 -4.46
N VAL A 454 -14.91 7.37 -3.90
CA VAL A 454 -14.56 8.55 -4.69
C VAL A 454 -13.18 8.36 -5.32
N LEU A 455 -12.17 8.03 -4.50
CA LEU A 455 -10.83 7.76 -5.00
C LEU A 455 -10.77 6.48 -5.83
N GLU A 456 -11.46 5.42 -5.40
CA GLU A 456 -11.45 4.14 -6.11
C GLU A 456 -12.02 4.22 -7.52
N SER A 457 -13.02 5.07 -7.75
CA SER A 457 -13.55 5.30 -9.10
C SER A 457 -12.51 5.83 -10.09
N LEU A 458 -11.51 6.59 -9.61
CA LEU A 458 -10.39 7.05 -10.44
C LEU A 458 -9.47 5.88 -10.82
N VAL A 459 -9.22 4.98 -9.87
CA VAL A 459 -8.36 3.81 -10.08
C VAL A 459 -9.00 2.85 -11.08
N ALA A 460 -10.30 2.60 -10.99
CA ALA A 460 -11.03 1.76 -11.93
C ALA A 460 -10.90 2.25 -13.37
N LYS A 461 -11.02 3.58 -13.57
CA LYS A 461 -10.82 4.23 -14.87
C LYS A 461 -9.39 4.13 -15.38
N ALA A 462 -8.40 4.16 -14.50
CA ALA A 462 -6.99 4.22 -14.86
C ALA A 462 -6.33 2.85 -15.05
N GLN A 463 -6.66 1.87 -14.20
CA GLN A 463 -6.02 0.55 -14.18
C GLN A 463 -6.91 -0.57 -14.73
N GLY A 464 -8.19 -0.31 -14.95
CA GLY A 464 -9.17 -1.28 -15.44
C GLY A 464 -10.08 -1.82 -14.34
N PRO A 465 -11.10 -2.60 -14.70
CA PRO A 465 -12.27 -2.78 -13.86
C PRO A 465 -12.17 -3.95 -12.87
N ASN A 466 -11.18 -4.82 -12.90
CA ASN A 466 -11.21 -5.99 -12.00
C ASN A 466 -10.68 -5.62 -10.60
N LEU A 467 -11.42 -5.99 -9.56
CA LEU A 467 -11.09 -5.70 -8.17
C LEU A 467 -11.16 -6.96 -7.30
N VAL A 468 -10.20 -7.10 -6.40
CA VAL A 468 -10.27 -7.97 -5.23
C VAL A 468 -10.37 -7.09 -3.99
N ILE A 469 -11.42 -7.30 -3.19
CA ILE A 469 -11.61 -6.62 -1.91
C ILE A 469 -11.01 -7.50 -0.81
N SER A 470 -9.78 -7.23 -0.41
CA SER A 470 -9.07 -7.98 0.63
C SER A 470 -9.58 -7.64 2.03
N ALA A 471 -9.42 -8.60 2.94
CA ALA A 471 -9.77 -8.48 4.37
C ALA A 471 -11.23 -8.09 4.66
N LEU A 472 -12.19 -8.56 3.85
CA LEU A 472 -13.61 -8.26 4.04
C LEU A 472 -14.14 -8.89 5.35
N ASP A 473 -13.53 -9.98 5.83
CA ASP A 473 -13.77 -10.56 7.17
C ASP A 473 -13.65 -9.57 8.33
N ARG A 474 -13.00 -8.41 8.14
CA ARG A 474 -12.92 -7.37 9.17
C ARG A 474 -14.27 -6.74 9.53
N GLY A 475 -15.31 -6.95 8.72
CA GLY A 475 -16.67 -6.55 9.05
C GLY A 475 -17.45 -7.57 9.90
N ASP A 476 -16.88 -8.73 10.22
CA ASP A 476 -17.56 -9.83 10.93
C ASP A 476 -18.01 -9.48 12.35
N ASN A 477 -17.52 -8.40 12.95
CA ASN A 477 -17.94 -7.95 14.27
C ASN A 477 -18.72 -6.62 14.24
N CYS A 478 -19.07 -6.15 13.06
CA CYS A 478 -19.66 -4.83 12.88
C CYS A 478 -21.18 -4.90 12.78
N ASP A 479 -21.88 -4.08 13.58
CA ASP A 479 -23.32 -3.84 13.41
C ASP A 479 -23.61 -3.08 12.11
N TYR A 480 -22.70 -2.17 11.77
CA TYR A 480 -22.78 -1.33 10.59
C TYR A 480 -21.41 -1.25 9.91
N VAL A 481 -21.45 -1.03 8.60
CA VAL A 481 -20.27 -0.68 7.81
C VAL A 481 -20.52 0.58 7.01
N GLY A 482 -19.49 1.17 6.40
CA GLY A 482 -19.70 2.36 5.59
C GLY A 482 -18.76 2.51 4.40
N LEU A 483 -19.27 3.24 3.41
CA LEU A 483 -18.58 3.65 2.19
C LEU A 483 -18.51 5.17 2.15
N THR A 484 -17.37 5.72 1.71
CA THR A 484 -17.34 7.14 1.34
C THR A 484 -17.85 7.29 -0.08
N VAL A 485 -19.04 7.89 -0.23
CA VAL A 485 -19.75 8.04 -1.52
C VAL A 485 -19.73 9.47 -2.05
N GLY A 486 -19.02 10.37 -1.36
CA GLY A 486 -18.78 11.73 -1.78
C GLY A 486 -17.92 12.47 -0.76
N TYR A 487 -17.44 13.64 -1.13
CA TYR A 487 -16.82 14.58 -0.22
C TYR A 487 -17.59 15.88 -0.24
N VAL A 488 -17.71 16.52 0.92
CA VAL A 488 -18.10 17.93 1.02
C VAL A 488 -16.89 18.79 1.36
N VAL A 489 -16.71 19.89 0.64
CA VAL A 489 -15.67 20.88 0.92
C VAL A 489 -16.14 21.84 2.01
N HIS A 490 -15.29 22.11 3.00
CA HIS A 490 -15.51 23.15 4.01
C HIS A 490 -14.27 24.03 4.15
N LEU A 491 -14.39 25.28 3.71
CA LEU A 491 -13.32 26.29 3.82
C LEU A 491 -13.55 27.17 5.05
N PRO A 492 -12.60 27.24 6.00
CA PRO A 492 -12.69 28.19 7.11
C PRO A 492 -12.52 29.63 6.61
N GLU A 493 -13.41 30.53 7.04
CA GLU A 493 -13.53 31.92 6.52
C GLU A 493 -12.38 32.89 6.91
N ASP A 494 -11.28 32.42 7.48
CA ASP A 494 -10.25 33.28 8.09
C ASP A 494 -8.79 32.96 7.71
N GLN A 495 -8.55 32.11 6.71
CA GLN A 495 -7.20 31.60 6.41
C GLN A 495 -6.47 32.26 5.21
N GLY A 496 -6.77 33.52 4.89
CA GLY A 496 -6.11 34.20 3.76
C GLY A 496 -6.42 33.56 2.40
N LEU A 497 -7.59 32.90 2.29
CA LEU A 497 -8.08 32.31 1.06
C LEU A 497 -8.40 33.40 0.02
N ARG A 498 -8.33 33.03 -1.26
CA ARG A 498 -8.81 33.92 -2.33
C ARG A 498 -10.32 34.05 -2.23
N SER A 499 -10.85 35.20 -2.62
CA SER A 499 -12.28 35.46 -2.68
C SER A 499 -12.67 36.14 -3.99
N ASP A 500 -13.95 36.02 -4.32
CA ASP A 500 -14.64 36.80 -5.34
C ASP A 500 -16.07 37.10 -4.88
N GLU A 501 -16.94 37.55 -5.78
CA GLU A 501 -18.34 37.89 -5.50
C GLU A 501 -19.16 36.72 -4.92
N GLN A 502 -18.72 35.47 -5.13
CA GLN A 502 -19.38 34.27 -4.61
C GLN A 502 -18.73 33.75 -3.31
N GLY A 503 -17.81 34.51 -2.71
CA GLY A 503 -17.14 34.19 -1.45
C GLY A 503 -15.76 33.57 -1.62
N PHE A 504 -15.27 32.94 -0.54
CA PHE A 504 -13.95 32.33 -0.51
C PHE A 504 -13.85 31.06 -1.37
N TYR A 505 -12.67 30.81 -1.94
CA TYR A 505 -12.39 29.61 -2.69
C TYR A 505 -10.93 29.16 -2.63
N ILE A 506 -10.72 27.88 -2.93
CA ILE A 506 -9.42 27.33 -3.31
C ILE A 506 -9.46 26.99 -4.79
N PHE A 507 -8.48 27.50 -5.56
CA PHE A 507 -8.34 27.14 -6.96
C PHE A 507 -7.52 25.86 -7.09
N SER A 508 -8.04 24.87 -7.79
CA SER A 508 -7.33 23.62 -8.06
C SER A 508 -7.73 23.05 -9.41
N ASN A 509 -6.74 22.66 -10.22
CA ASN A 509 -6.93 22.02 -11.53
C ASN A 509 -7.94 22.75 -12.44
N GLY A 510 -7.91 24.09 -12.48
CA GLY A 510 -8.82 24.87 -13.33
C GLY A 510 -10.18 25.22 -12.70
N ARG A 511 -10.51 24.67 -11.52
CA ARG A 511 -11.79 24.86 -10.83
C ARG A 511 -11.63 25.64 -9.53
N LYS A 512 -12.61 26.49 -9.22
CA LYS A 512 -12.76 27.11 -7.89
C LYS A 512 -13.61 26.19 -7.02
N TYR A 513 -13.08 25.77 -5.88
CA TYR A 513 -13.80 24.97 -4.88
C TYR A 513 -14.21 25.86 -3.71
N ARG A 514 -15.43 25.71 -3.23
CA ARG A 514 -16.07 26.51 -2.18
C ARG A 514 -16.65 25.63 -1.08
N SER A 515 -16.94 26.23 0.08
CA SER A 515 -17.69 25.55 1.13
C SER A 515 -19.05 25.07 0.60
N GLY A 516 -19.38 23.81 0.85
CA GLY A 516 -20.60 23.16 0.38
C GLY A 516 -20.48 22.47 -0.99
N ASP A 517 -19.38 22.66 -1.73
CA ASP A 517 -19.15 21.90 -2.97
C ASP A 517 -19.05 20.41 -2.66
N ILE A 518 -19.69 19.60 -3.49
CA ILE A 518 -19.68 18.14 -3.39
C ILE A 518 -18.83 17.57 -4.51
N ILE A 519 -17.98 16.61 -4.16
CA ILE A 519 -17.15 15.83 -5.08
C ILE A 519 -17.62 14.37 -5.00
N LYS A 520 -18.00 13.79 -6.13
CA LYS A 520 -18.58 12.44 -6.20
C LYS A 520 -17.65 11.45 -6.91
N PRO A 521 -17.90 10.13 -6.77
CA PRO A 521 -17.23 9.15 -7.62
C PRO A 521 -17.40 9.51 -9.11
N GLY A 522 -16.29 9.47 -9.83
CA GLY A 522 -16.23 9.83 -11.23
C GLY A 522 -15.89 11.30 -11.53
N ASP A 523 -15.99 12.21 -10.56
CA ASP A 523 -15.57 13.61 -10.69
C ASP A 523 -14.04 13.75 -10.74
N SER A 524 -13.56 14.93 -11.12
CA SER A 524 -12.13 15.25 -11.01
C SER A 524 -11.70 15.42 -9.56
N ILE A 525 -10.61 14.75 -9.18
CA ILE A 525 -10.04 14.86 -7.84
C ILE A 525 -9.20 16.14 -7.74
N PRO A 526 -9.45 17.02 -6.76
CA PRO A 526 -8.66 18.24 -6.61
C PRO A 526 -7.29 17.95 -5.98
N GLY A 527 -6.39 18.93 -6.06
CA GLY A 527 -5.10 18.87 -5.38
C GLY A 527 -5.21 18.94 -3.85
N ASN A 528 -4.11 18.63 -3.17
CA ASN A 528 -4.03 18.49 -1.71
C ASN A 528 -4.77 19.56 -0.91
N LYS A 529 -4.65 20.82 -1.33
CA LYS A 529 -5.15 21.94 -0.55
C LYS A 529 -6.67 21.94 -0.42
N VAL A 530 -7.39 21.41 -1.40
CA VAL A 530 -8.84 21.21 -1.32
C VAL A 530 -9.15 19.95 -0.50
N LEU A 531 -8.40 18.86 -0.71
CA LEU A 531 -8.59 17.61 0.03
C LEU A 531 -8.37 17.74 1.54
N GLU A 532 -7.47 18.63 1.99
CA GLU A 532 -7.30 19.02 3.41
C GLU A 532 -8.60 19.54 4.05
N ASN A 533 -9.51 20.06 3.22
CA ASN A 533 -10.76 20.70 3.62
C ASN A 533 -11.98 19.85 3.20
N CYS A 534 -11.76 18.61 2.78
CA CYS A 534 -12.83 17.69 2.40
C CYS A 534 -13.24 16.81 3.58
N HIS A 535 -14.53 16.59 3.73
CA HIS A 535 -15.14 15.69 4.71
C HIS A 535 -15.91 14.59 3.97
N SER A 536 -15.77 13.34 4.42
CA SER A 536 -16.50 12.21 3.86
C SER A 536 -18.02 12.38 4.03
N ILE A 537 -18.75 12.10 2.96
CA ILE A 537 -20.17 11.78 2.95
C ILE A 537 -20.27 10.25 3.01
N THR A 538 -20.67 9.74 4.16
CA THR A 538 -20.67 8.31 4.48
C THR A 538 -22.03 7.68 4.21
N LYS A 539 -22.06 6.66 3.36
CA LYS A 539 -23.19 5.74 3.29
C LYS A 539 -23.02 4.67 4.36
N VAL A 540 -23.91 4.66 5.36
CA VAL A 540 -23.99 3.59 6.36
C VAL A 540 -24.81 2.44 5.81
N MET A 541 -24.33 1.21 6.00
CA MET A 541 -24.99 -0.02 5.55
C MET A 541 -25.03 -1.03 6.71
N PRO A 542 -26.02 -1.94 6.74
CA PRO A 542 -26.02 -3.04 7.70
C PRO A 542 -24.73 -3.87 7.61
N GLY A 543 -24.11 -4.15 8.75
CA GLY A 543 -22.99 -5.09 8.85
C GLY A 543 -23.49 -6.54 8.85
N TRP A 544 -22.59 -7.50 9.01
CA TRP A 544 -22.91 -8.93 8.94
C TRP A 544 -22.42 -9.69 10.17
N LYS A 545 -22.46 -9.05 11.33
CA LYS A 545 -22.04 -9.68 12.60
C LYS A 545 -22.72 -11.03 12.91
N ASP A 546 -23.96 -11.19 12.45
CA ASP A 546 -24.76 -12.40 12.70
C ASP A 546 -24.53 -13.47 11.62
N THR A 547 -23.83 -13.13 10.54
CA THR A 547 -23.45 -14.02 9.43
C THR A 547 -21.98 -13.76 9.02
N PRO A 548 -21.01 -14.02 9.92
CA PRO A 548 -19.60 -13.74 9.69
C PRO A 548 -19.06 -14.57 8.52
N ILE A 549 -18.07 -14.03 7.80
CA ILE A 549 -17.49 -14.68 6.61
C ILE A 549 -16.05 -15.17 6.80
N SER A 550 -15.41 -14.90 7.94
CA SER A 550 -14.07 -15.36 8.26
C SER A 550 -13.90 -16.85 7.98
N ALA A 551 -12.76 -17.24 7.42
CA ALA A 551 -12.41 -18.61 7.10
C ALA A 551 -12.40 -19.55 8.32
N GLU A 552 -12.43 -19.00 9.54
CA GLU A 552 -12.57 -19.76 10.78
C GLU A 552 -14.01 -20.28 11.02
N VAL A 553 -15.01 -19.63 10.44
CA VAL A 553 -16.44 -19.90 10.69
C VAL A 553 -17.25 -20.17 9.43
N TYR A 554 -16.88 -19.56 8.31
CA TYR A 554 -17.56 -19.68 7.03
C TYR A 554 -16.74 -20.52 6.05
N HIS A 555 -17.33 -21.64 5.64
CA HIS A 555 -16.73 -22.60 4.72
C HIS A 555 -17.59 -22.79 3.47
N GLY A 556 -18.08 -21.67 2.91
CA GLY A 556 -18.90 -21.68 1.71
C GLY A 556 -18.19 -22.39 0.55
N LYS A 557 -18.95 -23.18 -0.20
CA LYS A 557 -18.49 -23.98 -1.33
C LYS A 557 -18.91 -23.34 -2.64
N GLU A 558 -18.31 -23.78 -3.74
CA GLU A 558 -18.75 -23.37 -5.07
C GLU A 558 -20.26 -23.59 -5.25
N GLY A 559 -20.96 -22.54 -5.71
CA GLY A 559 -22.40 -22.49 -5.84
C GLY A 559 -23.14 -21.85 -4.66
N ASP A 560 -22.54 -21.81 -3.47
CA ASP A 560 -23.16 -21.15 -2.30
C ASP A 560 -23.22 -19.63 -2.50
N PHE A 561 -24.26 -18.98 -1.98
CA PHE A 561 -24.41 -17.53 -2.02
C PHE A 561 -23.69 -16.86 -0.84
N LEU A 562 -23.14 -15.66 -1.09
CA LEU A 562 -22.64 -14.82 -0.01
C LEU A 562 -23.78 -14.40 0.94
N PRO A 563 -23.47 -14.16 2.24
CA PRO A 563 -24.42 -13.50 3.13
C PRO A 563 -24.92 -12.17 2.54
N GLN A 564 -26.22 -11.89 2.69
CA GLN A 564 -26.90 -10.79 1.98
C GLN A 564 -26.23 -9.43 2.21
N ASN A 565 -25.85 -9.09 3.45
CA ASN A 565 -25.23 -7.79 3.74
C ASN A 565 -23.83 -7.66 3.12
N VAL A 566 -23.08 -8.78 2.98
CA VAL A 566 -21.80 -8.81 2.26
C VAL A 566 -22.04 -8.60 0.76
N ALA A 567 -23.02 -9.30 0.19
CA ALA A 567 -23.40 -9.16 -1.22
C ALA A 567 -23.85 -7.73 -1.56
N ASN A 568 -24.67 -7.11 -0.70
CA ASN A 568 -25.11 -5.72 -0.84
C ASN A 568 -23.94 -4.74 -0.82
N LEU A 569 -22.97 -4.94 0.07
CA LEU A 569 -21.75 -4.12 0.12
C LEU A 569 -20.93 -4.26 -1.17
N VAL A 570 -20.73 -5.49 -1.66
CA VAL A 570 -20.01 -5.74 -2.91
C VAL A 570 -20.70 -5.03 -4.08
N GLN A 571 -22.02 -5.15 -4.20
CA GLN A 571 -22.81 -4.46 -5.24
C GLN A 571 -22.69 -2.94 -5.13
N ALA A 572 -22.73 -2.39 -3.92
CA ALA A 572 -22.55 -0.96 -3.69
C ALA A 572 -21.16 -0.47 -4.13
N VAL A 573 -20.10 -1.24 -3.82
CA VAL A 573 -18.75 -0.93 -4.27
C VAL A 573 -18.66 -0.96 -5.80
N GLU A 574 -19.21 -1.99 -6.45
CA GLU A 574 -19.24 -2.06 -7.92
C GLU A 574 -19.97 -0.86 -8.53
N HIS A 575 -21.14 -0.50 -7.99
CA HIS A 575 -21.95 0.62 -8.45
C HIS A 575 -21.21 1.96 -8.35
N TYR A 576 -20.68 2.31 -7.18
CA TYR A 576 -20.07 3.64 -6.98
C TYR A 576 -18.70 3.76 -7.64
N THR A 577 -17.95 2.67 -7.79
CA THR A 577 -16.57 2.74 -8.32
C THR A 577 -16.46 2.40 -9.80
N GLY A 578 -17.41 1.63 -10.34
CA GLY A 578 -17.28 1.02 -11.66
C GLY A 578 -16.34 -0.19 -11.71
N PHE A 579 -15.82 -0.63 -10.56
CA PHE A 579 -15.10 -1.91 -10.47
C PHE A 579 -16.05 -3.10 -10.62
N LYS A 580 -15.47 -4.23 -10.97
CA LYS A 580 -16.02 -5.57 -11.03
C LYS A 580 -15.28 -6.43 -9.99
N ALA A 581 -15.93 -6.74 -8.89
CA ALA A 581 -15.44 -7.62 -7.85
C ALA A 581 -15.26 -9.04 -8.41
N ARG A 582 -14.02 -9.54 -8.35
CA ARG A 582 -13.61 -10.89 -8.74
C ARG A 582 -13.49 -11.82 -7.56
N ALA A 583 -13.08 -11.29 -6.42
CA ALA A 583 -12.96 -12.03 -5.18
C ALA A 583 -13.07 -11.10 -3.96
N ILE A 584 -13.39 -11.71 -2.82
CA ILE A 584 -13.32 -11.08 -1.50
C ILE A 584 -12.38 -11.88 -0.60
N GLY A 585 -11.65 -11.19 0.27
CA GLY A 585 -10.80 -11.84 1.27
C GLY A 585 -11.59 -12.16 2.52
N ASN A 586 -11.44 -13.38 3.03
CA ASN A 586 -12.07 -13.80 4.28
C ASN A 586 -11.06 -14.36 5.31
N GLY A 587 -9.80 -13.93 5.23
CA GLY A 587 -8.73 -14.41 6.10
C GLY A 587 -7.35 -13.96 5.63
N VAL A 588 -6.30 -14.50 6.25
CA VAL A 588 -4.91 -14.09 5.99
C VAL A 588 -4.20 -14.93 4.94
N ASN A 589 -4.67 -16.14 4.65
CA ASN A 589 -4.03 -17.04 3.68
C ASN A 589 -4.59 -16.83 2.27
N SER A 590 -3.83 -17.19 1.24
CA SER A 590 -4.26 -17.12 -0.17
C SER A 590 -5.49 -17.98 -0.47
N LYS A 591 -5.58 -19.16 0.15
CA LYS A 591 -6.78 -20.02 0.09
C LYS A 591 -8.04 -19.41 0.72
N ASP A 592 -7.87 -18.37 1.56
CA ASP A 592 -8.97 -17.63 2.19
C ASP A 592 -9.42 -16.47 1.26
N LEU A 593 -9.39 -16.68 -0.05
CA LEU A 593 -10.05 -15.81 -1.04
C LEU A 593 -11.29 -16.53 -1.53
N ILE A 594 -12.43 -15.85 -1.44
CA ILE A 594 -13.68 -16.31 -2.02
C ILE A 594 -13.81 -15.66 -3.39
N PHE A 595 -13.65 -16.47 -4.44
CA PHE A 595 -13.84 -16.06 -5.82
C PHE A 595 -15.33 -16.03 -6.18
N LEU A 596 -15.74 -15.05 -6.98
CA LEU A 596 -17.15 -14.77 -7.28
C LEU A 596 -17.52 -15.18 -8.71
N ASP A 597 -18.69 -15.79 -8.89
CA ASP A 597 -19.26 -16.04 -10.21
C ASP A 597 -19.83 -14.75 -10.79
N LEU A 598 -19.33 -14.33 -11.96
CA LEU A 598 -19.82 -13.12 -12.62
C LEU A 598 -21.08 -13.33 -13.46
N ARG A 599 -21.48 -14.58 -13.73
CA ARG A 599 -22.66 -14.90 -14.55
C ARG A 599 -23.97 -14.91 -13.77
N ASN A 600 -23.89 -15.09 -12.45
CA ASN A 600 -25.04 -15.10 -11.54
C ASN A 600 -25.14 -13.79 -10.74
N LYS A 601 -24.97 -12.65 -11.43
CA LYS A 601 -25.20 -11.32 -10.83
C LYS A 601 -26.59 -10.82 -11.22
N SER A 602 -27.26 -10.10 -10.32
CA SER A 602 -28.41 -9.28 -10.69
C SER A 602 -27.96 -8.19 -11.68
N GLU A 603 -28.74 -7.95 -12.74
CA GLU A 603 -28.49 -6.86 -13.72
C GLU A 603 -28.44 -5.47 -13.09
#